data_AF-A0A960P0Z3-F1
#
_entry.id   AF-A0A960P0Z3-F1
#
_cell.length_a   1.000
_cell.length_b   1.000
_cell.length_c   1.000
_cell.angle_alpha   90.00
_cell.angle_beta   90.00
_cell.angle_gamma   90.00
#
_symmetry.space_group_name_H-M   'P 1'
#
loop_
_entity.id
_entity.type
_entity.pdbx_description
1 polymer ?
#
loop_
_entity_poly.entity_id
_entity_poly.type
_entity_poly.pdbx_seq_one_letter_code
_entity_poly.pdbx_strand_id
1 'polypeptide(L)'
;MTTGSTTEAKVELLGLPLPRLAEALAPLVDKPFRARQIHDAIYRRGVTAFDEMTDLSRDLRVALGERFSLTLPAIRERLRAEDATTKLLLRLEDGASIEAVDIPDRRRRTLCISSQAGCGLACAFCVTGFWGAGRNLSAGEIVGQVLLARRELELPPTVNLVFMGMGEPMLNLEAVRDALELLAPTISPRRVTVSTAGVVPGIDALGRWPRRPNLAISLHAPDDQRRSRIMPINRSYPLDELFAALRRYPLEARRRITFEYLLIEGFNDEPRDADALARRLAGLPSKVNLIPLNP
;
A
#
# COMPACT_ATOMS: atom_id res chain seq x y z
N MET A 1 15.58 -13.66 -44.90
CA MET A 1 14.92 -14.50 -43.88
C MET A 1 15.24 -13.92 -42.52
N THR A 2 14.46 -12.94 -42.07
CA THR A 2 14.57 -12.36 -40.72
C THR A 2 13.60 -13.13 -39.83
N THR A 3 14.11 -14.13 -39.12
CA THR A 3 13.38 -14.80 -38.04
C THR A 3 13.25 -13.83 -36.88
N GLY A 4 12.18 -13.03 -36.88
CA GLY A 4 11.73 -12.33 -35.69
C GLY A 4 11.33 -13.37 -34.65
N SER A 5 12.19 -13.60 -33.66
CA SER A 5 11.81 -14.31 -32.45
C SER A 5 10.82 -13.43 -31.70
N THR A 6 9.52 -13.60 -31.94
CA THR A 6 8.48 -13.20 -31.00
C THR A 6 8.66 -14.05 -29.75
N THR A 7 9.47 -13.55 -28.81
CA THR A 7 9.53 -14.12 -27.47
C THR A 7 8.14 -13.92 -26.87
N GLU A 8 7.40 -15.01 -26.70
CA GLU A 8 6.08 -15.00 -26.09
C GLU A 8 6.20 -14.34 -24.70
N ALA A 9 5.33 -13.37 -24.40
CA ALA A 9 5.40 -12.64 -23.14
C ALA A 9 5.17 -13.63 -21.98
N LYS A 10 6.10 -13.66 -21.02
CA LYS A 10 5.99 -14.52 -19.85
C LYS A 10 4.76 -14.13 -19.03
N VAL A 11 4.14 -15.13 -18.40
CA VAL A 11 2.99 -14.90 -17.52
C VAL A 11 3.47 -14.45 -16.15
N GLU A 12 2.99 -13.29 -15.69
CA GLU A 12 3.32 -12.76 -14.37
C GLU A 12 2.62 -13.56 -13.26
N LEU A 13 3.39 -14.05 -12.27
CA LEU A 13 2.87 -14.79 -11.12
C LEU A 13 2.73 -13.94 -9.86
N LEU A 14 3.52 -12.86 -9.74
CA LEU A 14 3.45 -11.93 -8.62
C LEU A 14 2.12 -11.17 -8.65
N GLY A 15 1.44 -11.14 -7.51
CA GLY A 15 0.10 -10.57 -7.40
C GLY A 15 -1.04 -11.57 -7.65
N LEU A 16 -0.76 -12.80 -8.10
CA LEU A 16 -1.81 -13.79 -8.30
C LEU A 16 -2.20 -14.50 -6.98
N PRO A 17 -3.49 -14.53 -6.61
CA PRO A 17 -3.96 -15.36 -5.52
C PRO A 17 -3.82 -16.85 -5.88
N LEU A 18 -3.69 -17.71 -4.87
CA LEU A 18 -3.43 -19.15 -5.06
C LEU A 18 -4.28 -19.85 -6.14
N PRO A 19 -5.61 -19.64 -6.25
CA PRO A 19 -6.40 -20.26 -7.31
C PRO A 19 -5.96 -19.84 -8.73
N ARG A 20 -5.64 -18.56 -8.93
CA ARG A 20 -5.18 -18.02 -10.23
C ARG A 20 -3.74 -18.42 -10.53
N LEU A 21 -2.90 -18.46 -9.51
CA LEU A 21 -1.53 -18.98 -9.63
C LEU A 21 -1.56 -20.47 -10.02
N ALA A 22 -2.45 -21.26 -9.42
CA ALA A 22 -2.60 -22.68 -9.77
C ALA A 22 -3.11 -22.87 -11.21
N GLU A 23 -4.07 -22.05 -11.65
CA GLU A 23 -4.56 -22.01 -13.04
C GLU A 23 -3.42 -21.69 -14.02
N ALA A 24 -2.64 -20.64 -13.74
CA ALA A 24 -1.51 -20.24 -14.56
C ALA A 24 -0.44 -21.33 -14.66
N LEU A 25 -0.18 -22.05 -13.56
CA LEU A 25 0.84 -23.10 -13.51
C LEU A 25 0.39 -24.45 -14.06
N ALA A 26 -0.90 -24.66 -14.32
CA ALA A 26 -1.44 -25.95 -14.77
C ALA A 26 -0.72 -26.58 -15.99
N PRO A 27 -0.20 -25.81 -16.97
CA PRO A 27 0.59 -26.37 -18.07
C PRO A 27 1.96 -26.97 -17.68
N LEU A 28 2.47 -26.65 -16.48
CA LEU A 28 3.77 -27.13 -15.98
C LEU A 28 3.64 -28.02 -14.74
N VAL A 29 2.61 -27.82 -13.93
CA VAL A 29 2.42 -28.56 -12.68
C VAL A 29 1.01 -29.15 -12.63
N ASP A 30 0.94 -30.46 -12.46
CA ASP A 30 -0.28 -31.25 -12.41
C ASP A 30 -0.82 -31.40 -10.97
N LYS A 31 0.03 -31.20 -9.96
CA LYS A 31 -0.30 -31.45 -8.55
C LYS A 31 -0.62 -30.16 -7.79
N PRO A 32 -1.80 -30.05 -7.13
CA PRO A 32 -2.20 -28.86 -6.37
C PRO A 32 -1.21 -28.42 -5.28
N PHE A 33 -0.50 -29.37 -4.67
CA PHE A 33 0.51 -29.04 -3.66
C PHE A 33 1.68 -28.23 -4.23
N ARG A 34 2.01 -28.41 -5.51
CA ARG A 34 3.14 -27.73 -6.15
C ARG A 34 2.86 -26.25 -6.39
N ALA A 35 1.63 -25.93 -6.81
CA ALA A 35 1.17 -24.55 -6.89
C ALA A 35 1.22 -23.86 -5.52
N ARG A 36 0.77 -24.56 -4.46
CA ARG A 36 0.88 -24.04 -3.09
C ARG A 36 2.34 -23.82 -2.65
N GLN A 37 3.23 -24.75 -2.97
CA GLN A 37 4.65 -24.64 -2.65
C GLN A 37 5.30 -23.43 -3.32
N ILE A 38 5.00 -23.18 -4.61
CA ILE A 38 5.48 -22.00 -5.35
C ILE A 38 4.88 -20.71 -4.75
N HIS A 39 3.59 -20.71 -4.45
CA HIS A 39 2.93 -19.58 -3.79
C HIS A 39 3.55 -19.26 -2.42
N ASP A 40 3.77 -20.26 -1.57
CA ASP A 40 4.43 -20.09 -0.27
C ASP A 40 5.90 -19.66 -0.45
N ALA A 41 6.60 -20.09 -1.50
CA ALA A 41 7.94 -19.59 -1.82
C ALA A 41 7.93 -18.07 -2.02
N ILE A 42 7.00 -17.56 -2.85
CA ILE A 42 6.90 -16.13 -3.16
C ILE A 42 6.48 -15.33 -1.91
N TYR A 43 5.35 -15.69 -1.29
CA TYR A 43 4.71 -14.79 -0.33
C TYR A 43 5.04 -15.06 1.14
N ARG A 44 5.39 -16.30 1.50
CA ARG A 44 5.77 -16.67 2.87
C ARG A 44 7.28 -16.62 3.06
N ARG A 45 8.05 -17.18 2.12
CA ARG A 45 9.52 -17.17 2.17
C ARG A 45 10.14 -15.91 1.57
N GLY A 46 9.40 -15.18 0.73
CA GLY A 46 9.89 -13.96 0.11
C GLY A 46 10.87 -14.20 -1.04
N VAL A 47 10.80 -15.38 -1.67
CA VAL A 47 11.64 -15.74 -2.81
C VAL A 47 11.28 -14.88 -4.02
N THR A 48 12.31 -14.35 -4.69
CA THR A 48 12.15 -13.39 -5.80
C THR A 48 12.62 -13.92 -7.14
N ALA A 49 13.30 -15.07 -7.17
CA ALA A 49 13.69 -15.75 -8.40
C ALA A 49 13.46 -17.28 -8.30
N PHE A 50 13.10 -17.90 -9.42
CA PHE A 50 12.73 -19.33 -9.44
C PHE A 50 13.89 -20.26 -9.09
N ASP A 51 15.12 -19.87 -9.39
CA ASP A 51 16.34 -20.62 -9.07
C ASP A 51 16.56 -20.76 -7.55
N GLU A 52 16.08 -19.80 -6.75
CA GLU A 52 16.14 -19.83 -5.28
C GLU A 52 15.17 -20.87 -4.65
N MET A 53 14.24 -21.45 -5.42
CA MET A 53 13.27 -22.44 -4.94
C MET A 53 13.88 -23.85 -4.87
N THR A 54 14.87 -24.06 -3.99
CA THR A 54 15.68 -25.30 -3.90
C THR A 54 14.89 -26.58 -3.55
N ASP A 55 13.65 -26.43 -3.10
CA ASP A 55 12.68 -27.49 -2.86
C ASP A 55 11.92 -27.96 -4.12
N LEU A 56 12.26 -27.39 -5.28
CA LEU A 56 11.80 -27.77 -6.61
C LEU A 56 12.92 -28.47 -7.40
N SER A 57 12.56 -29.35 -8.34
CA SER A 57 13.55 -29.95 -9.24
C SER A 57 14.20 -28.87 -10.11
N ARG A 58 15.45 -29.12 -10.55
CA ARG A 58 16.15 -28.22 -11.47
C ARG A 58 15.33 -27.96 -12.73
N ASP A 59 14.78 -29.02 -13.33
CA ASP A 59 13.99 -28.94 -14.56
C ASP A 59 12.73 -28.08 -14.39
N LEU A 60 12.06 -28.17 -13.24
CA LEU A 60 10.89 -27.33 -12.96
C LEU A 60 11.28 -25.86 -12.80
N ARG A 61 12.38 -25.55 -12.12
CA ARG A 61 12.86 -24.16 -11.99
C ARG A 61 13.20 -23.54 -13.35
N VAL A 62 13.82 -24.32 -14.24
CA VAL A 62 14.10 -23.88 -15.62
C VAL A 62 12.80 -23.63 -16.38
N ALA A 63 11.87 -24.59 -16.38
CA ALA A 63 10.58 -24.44 -17.07
C ALA A 63 9.75 -23.26 -16.54
N LEU A 64 9.80 -23.00 -15.23
CA LEU A 64 9.19 -21.81 -14.63
C LEU A 64 9.82 -20.53 -15.19
N GLY A 65 11.16 -20.45 -15.21
CA GLY A 65 11.88 -19.31 -15.73
C GLY A 65 11.68 -19.05 -17.22
N GLU A 66 11.33 -20.07 -18.02
CA GLU A 66 11.03 -19.92 -19.44
C GLU A 66 9.64 -19.32 -19.69
N ARG A 67 8.65 -19.67 -18.87
CA ARG A 67 7.23 -19.33 -19.13
C ARG A 67 6.65 -18.24 -18.24
N PHE A 68 7.25 -17.99 -17.08
CA PHE A 68 6.69 -17.12 -16.05
C PHE A 68 7.70 -16.03 -15.62
N SER A 69 7.17 -14.94 -15.07
CA SER A 69 7.93 -13.87 -14.44
C SER A 69 7.54 -13.70 -12.97
N LEU A 70 8.46 -13.11 -12.21
CA LEU A 70 8.25 -12.54 -10.88
C LEU A 70 8.78 -11.11 -10.92
N THR A 71 8.08 -10.22 -11.62
CA THR A 71 8.61 -8.89 -11.88
C THR A 71 8.53 -8.01 -10.63
N LEU A 72 9.70 -7.59 -10.15
CA LEU A 72 9.84 -6.58 -9.10
C LEU A 72 10.12 -5.20 -9.69
N PRO A 73 9.73 -4.12 -9.02
CA PRO A 73 10.18 -2.79 -9.39
C PRO A 73 11.72 -2.68 -9.34
N ALA A 74 12.30 -1.91 -10.25
CA ALA A 74 13.74 -1.64 -10.24
C ALA A 74 14.07 -0.46 -9.32
N ILE A 75 15.10 -0.60 -8.48
CA ILE A 75 15.61 0.53 -7.68
C ILE A 75 16.34 1.50 -8.62
N ARG A 76 15.85 2.74 -8.69
CA ARG A 76 16.53 3.83 -9.39
C ARG A 76 17.40 4.66 -8.46
N GLU A 77 16.95 4.83 -7.22
CA GLU A 77 17.67 5.62 -6.23
C GLU A 77 17.41 5.05 -4.83
N ARG A 78 18.43 5.14 -3.98
CA ARG A 78 18.37 4.80 -2.56
C ARG A 78 18.90 5.98 -1.76
N LEU A 79 18.03 6.61 -0.98
CA LEU A 79 18.35 7.77 -0.16
C LEU A 79 18.23 7.38 1.31
N ARG A 80 19.30 7.57 2.09
CA ARG A 80 19.32 7.25 3.52
C ARG A 80 19.54 8.52 4.33
N ALA A 81 18.63 8.78 5.25
CA ALA A 81 18.71 9.90 6.19
C ALA A 81 19.55 9.54 7.44
N GLU A 82 19.89 10.56 8.23
CA GLU A 82 20.68 10.43 9.47
C GLU A 82 19.98 9.56 10.53
N ASP A 83 18.65 9.61 10.59
CA ASP A 83 17.81 8.80 11.47
C ASP A 83 17.66 7.33 11.00
N ALA A 84 18.42 6.95 9.96
CA ALA A 84 18.39 5.68 9.27
C ALA A 84 17.12 5.37 8.47
N THR A 85 16.20 6.33 8.31
CA THR A 85 15.11 6.24 7.35
C THR A 85 15.69 6.07 5.95
N THR A 86 15.20 5.08 5.20
CA THR A 86 15.68 4.79 3.84
C THR A 86 14.53 4.88 2.85
N LYS A 87 14.64 5.79 1.89
CA LYS A 87 13.71 5.94 0.77
C LYS A 87 14.25 5.24 -0.48
N LEU A 88 13.39 4.47 -1.12
CA LEU A 88 13.65 3.83 -2.41
C LEU A 88 12.80 4.52 -3.48
N LEU A 89 13.45 5.07 -4.49
CA LEU A 89 12.80 5.44 -5.75
C LEU A 89 12.77 4.20 -6.64
N LEU A 90 11.57 3.78 -6.99
CA LEU A 90 11.29 2.53 -7.69
C LEU A 90 10.73 2.82 -9.08
N ARG A 91 11.15 2.05 -10.08
CA ARG A 91 10.68 2.12 -11.47
C ARG A 91 9.90 0.86 -11.83
N LEU A 92 8.69 1.04 -12.33
CA LEU A 92 7.80 -0.01 -12.82
C LEU A 92 8.10 -0.34 -14.29
N GLU A 93 7.60 -1.49 -14.78
CA GLU A 93 7.89 -1.97 -16.15
C GLU A 93 7.43 -1.01 -17.23
N ASP A 94 6.27 -0.37 -17.04
CA ASP A 94 5.70 0.62 -17.93
C ASP A 94 6.43 1.98 -17.88
N GLY A 95 7.43 2.10 -17.02
CA GLY A 95 8.22 3.29 -16.88
C GLY A 95 7.68 4.30 -15.88
N ALA A 96 6.60 4.01 -15.14
CA ALA A 96 6.18 4.86 -14.04
C ALA A 96 7.15 4.75 -12.83
N SER A 97 7.17 5.78 -11.99
CA SER A 97 7.98 5.81 -10.76
C SER A 97 7.08 5.82 -9.53
N ILE A 98 7.47 5.08 -8.50
CA ILE A 98 6.84 5.08 -7.17
C ILE A 98 7.90 5.15 -6.07
N GLU A 99 7.48 5.43 -4.84
CA GLU A 99 8.35 5.44 -3.68
C GLU A 99 7.93 4.38 -2.65
N ALA A 100 8.93 3.79 -1.99
CA ALA A 100 8.76 3.03 -0.76
C ALA A 100 9.74 3.56 0.29
N VAL A 101 9.27 3.75 1.53
CA VAL A 101 10.09 4.33 2.60
C VAL A 101 10.09 3.41 3.80
N ASP A 102 11.28 3.03 4.20
CA ASP A 102 11.52 2.23 5.38
C ASP A 102 11.93 3.12 6.55
N ILE A 103 11.16 3.03 7.64
CA ILE A 103 11.24 3.91 8.81
C ILE A 103 11.59 3.05 10.03
N PRO A 104 12.87 3.05 10.46
CA PRO A 104 13.29 2.43 11.71
C PRO A 104 12.66 3.11 12.91
N ASP A 105 12.23 2.32 13.89
CA ASP A 105 11.98 2.80 15.25
C ASP A 105 12.47 1.74 16.25
N ARG A 106 12.75 2.15 17.49
CA ARG A 106 13.36 1.32 18.55
C ARG A 106 12.70 -0.04 18.74
N ARG A 107 11.38 -0.13 18.53
CA ARG A 107 10.58 -1.35 18.77
C ARG A 107 9.92 -1.91 17.52
N ARG A 108 10.01 -1.22 16.39
CA ARG A 108 9.26 -1.58 15.19
C ARG A 108 9.96 -1.13 13.93
N ARG A 109 9.79 -1.91 12.85
CA ARG A 109 10.11 -1.48 11.49
C ARG A 109 8.81 -1.14 10.77
N THR A 110 8.75 0.02 10.12
CA THR A 110 7.55 0.48 9.39
C THR A 110 7.92 0.71 7.94
N LEU A 111 7.22 0.04 7.03
CA LEU A 111 7.37 0.24 5.59
C LEU A 111 6.17 1.03 5.07
N CYS A 112 6.44 2.20 4.53
CA CYS A 112 5.49 3.04 3.82
C CYS A 112 5.51 2.68 2.34
N ILE A 113 4.37 2.30 1.79
CA ILE A 113 4.23 1.84 0.40
C ILE A 113 3.17 2.64 -0.36
N SER A 114 3.35 2.64 -1.68
CA SER A 114 2.47 3.29 -2.64
C SER A 114 1.35 2.35 -3.09
N SER A 115 0.18 2.95 -3.41
CA SER A 115 -0.99 2.26 -3.96
C SER A 115 -1.29 2.68 -5.42
N GLN A 116 -0.74 3.81 -5.85
CA GLN A 116 -0.86 4.33 -7.21
C GLN A 116 0.48 4.96 -7.63
N ALA A 117 0.74 5.05 -8.93
CA ALA A 117 1.83 5.85 -9.47
C ALA A 117 1.30 7.23 -9.88
N GLY A 118 1.23 8.15 -8.91
CA GLY A 118 0.49 9.42 -9.01
C GLY A 118 -0.68 9.46 -8.02
N CYS A 119 -1.45 10.55 -8.02
CA CYS A 119 -2.67 10.65 -7.20
C CYS A 119 -3.63 11.70 -7.75
N GLY A 120 -4.83 11.27 -8.14
CA GLY A 120 -5.86 12.15 -8.72
C GLY A 120 -6.55 13.11 -7.74
N LEU A 121 -6.23 13.06 -6.44
CA LEU A 121 -6.90 13.90 -5.44
C LEU A 121 -6.36 15.32 -5.33
N ALA A 122 -5.17 15.59 -5.88
CA ALA A 122 -4.57 16.92 -5.97
C ALA A 122 -4.56 17.72 -4.63
N CYS A 123 -4.21 17.07 -3.52
CA CYS A 123 -4.02 17.75 -2.24
C CYS A 123 -2.87 18.77 -2.34
N ALA A 124 -3.11 20.01 -1.91
CA ALA A 124 -2.21 21.14 -2.15
C ALA A 124 -0.83 21.01 -1.46
N PHE A 125 -0.76 20.23 -0.38
CA PHE A 125 0.48 19.95 0.37
C PHE A 125 1.22 18.70 -0.12
N CYS A 126 0.71 18.01 -1.14
CA CYS A 126 1.21 16.70 -1.57
C CYS A 126 1.89 16.79 -2.95
N VAL A 127 3.20 16.53 -3.00
CA VAL A 127 3.98 16.50 -4.25
C VAL A 127 3.41 15.47 -5.24
N THR A 128 2.93 14.33 -4.78
CA THR A 128 2.30 13.32 -5.66
C THR A 128 1.03 13.84 -6.34
N GLY A 129 0.25 14.67 -5.65
CA GLY A 129 -0.95 15.31 -6.23
C GLY A 129 -0.59 16.30 -7.35
N PHE A 130 0.59 16.92 -7.28
CA PHE A 130 1.10 17.81 -8.33
C PHE A 130 1.46 17.07 -9.63
N TRP A 131 1.90 15.81 -9.54
CA TRP A 131 2.24 14.98 -10.72
C TRP A 131 1.03 14.46 -11.50
N GLY A 132 -0.20 14.69 -11.00
CA GLY A 132 -1.44 14.32 -11.65
C GLY A 132 -1.95 12.92 -11.30
N ALA A 133 -3.00 12.50 -12.01
CA ALA A 133 -3.81 11.35 -11.64
C ALA A 133 -3.08 10.01 -11.70
N GLY A 134 -2.16 9.83 -12.65
CA GLY A 134 -1.36 8.62 -12.75
C GLY A 134 -2.19 7.37 -13.06
N ARG A 135 -1.82 6.23 -12.47
CA ARG A 135 -2.57 4.97 -12.56
C ARG A 135 -2.54 4.16 -11.27
N ASN A 136 -3.49 3.22 -11.16
CA ASN A 136 -3.49 2.22 -10.11
C ASN A 136 -2.31 1.25 -10.27
N LEU A 137 -1.77 0.82 -9.13
CA LEU A 137 -0.83 -0.30 -9.08
C LEU A 137 -1.60 -1.63 -9.06
N SER A 138 -1.04 -2.66 -9.70
CA SER A 138 -1.52 -4.03 -9.54
C SER A 138 -1.18 -4.57 -8.14
N ALA A 139 -1.84 -5.66 -7.73
CA ALA A 139 -1.48 -6.33 -6.48
C ALA A 139 -0.01 -6.79 -6.48
N GLY A 140 0.51 -7.18 -7.64
CA GLY A 140 1.91 -7.57 -7.82
C GLY A 140 2.88 -6.41 -7.61
N GLU A 141 2.57 -5.23 -8.14
CA GLU A 141 3.38 -4.03 -7.93
C GLU A 141 3.36 -3.55 -6.47
N ILE A 142 2.22 -3.71 -5.77
CA ILE A 142 2.09 -3.39 -4.34
C ILE A 142 2.93 -4.36 -3.49
N VAL A 143 2.77 -5.67 -3.70
CA VAL A 143 3.55 -6.69 -2.97
C VAL A 143 5.03 -6.64 -3.32
N GLY A 144 5.36 -6.32 -4.57
CA GLY A 144 6.72 -6.17 -5.07
C GLY A 144 7.52 -5.13 -4.30
N GLN A 145 6.90 -4.02 -3.86
CA GLN A 145 7.54 -3.05 -2.97
C GLN A 145 8.00 -3.71 -1.66
N VAL A 146 7.16 -4.57 -1.07
CA VAL A 146 7.43 -5.23 0.22
C VAL A 146 8.52 -6.30 0.06
N LEU A 147 8.44 -7.13 -0.98
CA LEU A 147 9.43 -8.17 -1.23
C LEU A 147 10.81 -7.58 -1.55
N LEU A 148 10.84 -6.56 -2.41
CA LEU A 148 12.06 -5.83 -2.75
C LEU A 148 12.66 -5.17 -1.51
N ALA A 149 11.87 -4.43 -0.73
CA ALA A 149 12.37 -3.77 0.48
C ALA A 149 12.92 -4.77 1.50
N ARG A 150 12.24 -5.91 1.72
CA ARG A 150 12.75 -6.98 2.61
C ARG A 150 14.12 -7.49 2.19
N ARG A 151 14.29 -7.76 0.89
CA ARG A 151 15.55 -8.26 0.33
C ARG A 151 16.65 -7.19 0.40
N GLU A 152 16.35 -5.99 -0.08
CA GLU A 152 17.34 -4.94 -0.33
C GLU A 152 17.72 -4.13 0.91
N LEU A 153 16.85 -4.10 1.92
CA LEU A 153 17.06 -3.41 3.19
C LEU A 153 17.13 -4.38 4.37
N GLU A 154 17.18 -5.69 4.10
CA GLU A 154 17.30 -6.77 5.11
C GLU A 154 16.21 -6.67 6.20
N LEU A 155 14.98 -6.33 5.80
CA LEU A 155 13.88 -6.15 6.75
C LEU A 155 13.41 -7.50 7.29
N PRO A 156 12.99 -7.57 8.57
CA PRO A 156 12.40 -8.78 9.11
C PRO A 156 11.12 -9.15 8.34
N PRO A 157 10.73 -10.44 8.30
CA PRO A 157 9.50 -10.86 7.65
C PRO A 157 8.27 -10.12 8.16
N THR A 158 8.19 -9.85 9.47
CA THR A 158 7.09 -9.09 10.05
C THR A 158 7.48 -7.62 10.23
N VAL A 159 6.89 -6.74 9.42
CA VAL A 159 6.96 -5.28 9.53
C VAL A 159 5.59 -4.69 9.86
N ASN A 160 5.53 -3.40 10.21
CA ASN A 160 4.31 -2.62 10.08
C ASN A 160 4.24 -2.06 8.66
N LEU A 161 3.06 -2.11 8.06
CA LEU A 161 2.85 -1.66 6.69
C LEU A 161 1.89 -0.49 6.72
N VAL A 162 2.26 0.62 6.08
CA VAL A 162 1.38 1.79 5.98
C VAL A 162 1.18 2.17 4.51
N PHE A 163 -0.07 2.27 4.08
CA PHE A 163 -0.42 2.83 2.77
C PHE A 163 -0.52 4.35 2.91
N MET A 164 0.65 4.97 3.00
CA MET A 164 0.84 6.42 3.13
C MET A 164 1.89 6.93 2.12
N GLY A 165 2.27 6.10 1.14
CA GLY A 165 3.10 6.50 0.01
C GLY A 165 2.26 7.19 -1.07
N MET A 166 2.59 6.95 -2.33
CA MET A 166 1.89 7.57 -3.45
C MET A 166 0.49 6.95 -3.65
N GLY A 167 -0.52 7.80 -3.88
CA GLY A 167 -1.88 7.41 -4.23
C GLY A 167 -2.90 7.44 -3.11
N GLU A 168 -4.17 7.31 -3.49
CA GLU A 168 -5.32 7.10 -2.60
C GLU A 168 -5.73 5.62 -2.62
N PRO A 169 -5.46 4.86 -1.53
CA PRO A 169 -5.76 3.43 -1.46
C PRO A 169 -7.22 3.08 -1.72
N MET A 170 -8.16 3.96 -1.33
CA MET A 170 -9.60 3.72 -1.55
C MET A 170 -10.01 3.76 -3.02
N LEU A 171 -9.23 4.43 -3.88
CA LEU A 171 -9.42 4.42 -5.34
C LEU A 171 -8.74 3.23 -6.02
N ASN A 172 -7.99 2.43 -5.27
CA ASN A 172 -7.36 1.18 -5.72
C ASN A 172 -7.64 0.01 -4.75
N LEU A 173 -8.83 -0.01 -4.14
CA LEU A 173 -9.12 -0.88 -3.01
C LEU A 173 -9.03 -2.37 -3.35
N GLU A 174 -9.37 -2.76 -4.59
CA GLU A 174 -9.30 -4.15 -5.03
C GLU A 174 -7.85 -4.68 -5.04
N ALA A 175 -6.92 -3.97 -5.69
CA ALA A 175 -5.51 -4.37 -5.72
C ALA A 175 -4.87 -4.29 -4.32
N VAL A 176 -5.25 -3.29 -3.51
CA VAL A 176 -4.82 -3.17 -2.11
C VAL A 176 -5.30 -4.38 -1.29
N ARG A 177 -6.56 -4.80 -1.44
CA ARG A 177 -7.11 -5.98 -0.77
C ARG A 177 -6.35 -7.24 -1.16
N ASP A 178 -6.16 -7.45 -2.46
CA ASP A 178 -5.52 -8.65 -2.99
C ASP A 178 -4.05 -8.72 -2.53
N ALA A 179 -3.31 -7.61 -2.56
CA ALA A 179 -1.96 -7.51 -2.03
C ALA A 179 -1.88 -7.84 -0.53
N LEU A 180 -2.86 -7.38 0.25
CA LEU A 180 -2.92 -7.64 1.69
C LEU A 180 -3.25 -9.10 2.02
N GLU A 181 -4.11 -9.78 1.25
CA GLU A 181 -4.33 -11.21 1.40
C GLU A 181 -3.06 -12.02 1.05
N LEU A 182 -2.32 -11.60 0.03
CA LEU A 182 -1.02 -12.21 -0.32
C LEU A 182 0.02 -12.03 0.80
N LEU A 183 0.03 -10.87 1.47
CA LEU A 183 0.96 -10.58 2.57
C LEU A 183 0.51 -11.14 3.94
N ALA A 184 -0.76 -11.52 4.08
CA ALA A 184 -1.34 -12.02 5.34
C ALA A 184 -0.58 -13.18 6.02
N PRO A 185 0.12 -14.08 5.31
CA PRO A 185 0.95 -15.11 5.95
C PRO A 185 2.13 -14.57 6.76
N THR A 186 2.61 -13.36 6.48
CA THR A 186 3.79 -12.76 7.13
C THR A 186 3.48 -11.46 7.88
N ILE A 187 2.41 -10.74 7.49
CA ILE A 187 1.99 -9.48 8.08
C ILE A 187 0.53 -9.58 8.52
N SER A 188 0.31 -9.51 9.85
CA SER A 188 -1.05 -9.45 10.39
C SER A 188 -1.74 -8.15 9.97
N PRO A 189 -3.06 -8.16 9.65
CA PRO A 189 -3.82 -6.94 9.40
C PRO A 189 -3.75 -5.91 10.54
N ARG A 190 -3.48 -6.36 11.78
CA ARG A 190 -3.28 -5.44 12.93
C ARG A 190 -2.01 -4.59 12.84
N ARG A 191 -1.06 -4.99 12.00
CA ARG A 191 0.19 -4.26 11.70
C ARG A 191 0.09 -3.44 10.41
N VAL A 192 -1.07 -3.46 9.75
CA VAL A 192 -1.33 -2.71 8.53
C VAL A 192 -2.18 -1.49 8.87
N THR A 193 -1.82 -0.33 8.34
CA THR A 193 -2.66 0.87 8.34
C THR A 193 -2.92 1.29 6.91
N VAL A 194 -4.19 1.38 6.52
CA VAL A 194 -4.60 1.99 5.25
C VAL A 194 -5.05 3.41 5.54
N SER A 195 -4.38 4.39 4.94
CA SER A 195 -4.76 5.79 5.03
C SER A 195 -5.71 6.16 3.89
N THR A 196 -6.58 7.14 4.11
CA THR A 196 -7.42 7.73 3.07
C THR A 196 -7.66 9.22 3.31
N ALA A 197 -7.77 9.97 2.22
CA ALA A 197 -8.20 11.37 2.21
C ALA A 197 -9.72 11.53 2.40
N GLY A 198 -10.46 10.44 2.61
CA GLY A 198 -11.89 10.48 2.91
C GLY A 198 -12.79 10.10 1.74
N VAL A 199 -12.40 9.13 0.93
CA VAL A 199 -13.26 8.57 -0.13
C VAL A 199 -14.32 7.68 0.51
N VAL A 200 -15.50 8.26 0.79
CA VAL A 200 -16.58 7.63 1.57
C VAL A 200 -16.99 6.24 1.05
N PRO A 201 -17.23 6.04 -0.27
CA PRO A 201 -17.56 4.70 -0.79
C PRO A 201 -16.48 3.64 -0.52
N GLY A 202 -15.21 4.05 -0.53
CA GLY A 202 -14.09 3.16 -0.23
C GLY A 202 -14.00 2.82 1.26
N ILE A 203 -14.29 3.77 2.15
CA ILE A 203 -14.40 3.52 3.59
C ILE A 203 -15.49 2.49 3.87
N ASP A 204 -16.67 2.65 3.26
CA ASP A 204 -17.77 1.70 3.41
C ASP A 204 -17.41 0.32 2.85
N ALA A 205 -16.75 0.26 1.69
CA ALA A 205 -16.28 -0.99 1.11
C ALA A 205 -15.24 -1.69 2.01
N LEU A 206 -14.27 -0.95 2.57
CA LEU A 206 -13.28 -1.48 3.51
C LEU A 206 -13.96 -2.01 4.78
N GLY A 207 -14.99 -1.32 5.28
CA GLY A 207 -15.75 -1.74 6.46
C GLY A 207 -16.43 -3.10 6.30
N ARG A 208 -16.80 -3.48 5.07
CA ARG A 208 -17.43 -4.79 4.78
C ARG A 208 -16.43 -5.94 4.71
N TRP A 209 -15.13 -5.68 4.56
CA TRP A 209 -14.13 -6.74 4.50
C TRP A 209 -13.99 -7.41 5.88
N PRO A 210 -13.97 -8.75 6.01
CA PRO A 210 -13.86 -9.37 7.33
C PRO A 210 -12.50 -9.16 8.03
N ARG A 211 -11.39 -9.17 7.29
CA ARG A 211 -10.02 -9.06 7.83
C ARG A 211 -9.45 -7.66 7.60
N ARG A 212 -9.90 -6.70 8.41
CA ARG A 212 -9.61 -5.28 8.18
C ARG A 212 -8.24 -4.84 8.71
N PRO A 213 -7.51 -4.00 7.95
CA PRO A 213 -6.39 -3.24 8.47
C PRO A 213 -6.87 -2.16 9.47
N ASN A 214 -5.93 -1.48 10.11
CA ASN A 214 -6.25 -0.23 10.80
C ASN A 214 -6.59 0.86 9.77
N LEU A 215 -7.48 1.78 10.15
CA LEU A 215 -7.90 2.89 9.31
C LEU A 215 -7.28 4.19 9.81
N ALA A 216 -6.64 4.93 8.90
CA ALA A 216 -6.19 6.30 9.12
C ALA A 216 -6.91 7.26 8.16
N ILE A 217 -7.24 8.46 8.64
CA ILE A 217 -7.93 9.51 7.90
C ILE A 217 -7.04 10.74 7.83
N SER A 218 -6.64 11.13 6.63
CA SER A 218 -6.03 12.43 6.36
C SER A 218 -7.10 13.52 6.48
N LEU A 219 -7.14 14.20 7.63
CA LEU A 219 -8.19 15.16 7.96
C LEU A 219 -7.76 16.60 7.69
N HIS A 220 -6.65 17.01 8.30
CA HIS A 220 -5.91 18.26 8.09
C HIS A 220 -6.68 19.60 8.21
N ALA A 221 -7.97 19.61 8.54
CA ALA A 221 -8.70 20.81 8.95
C ALA A 221 -9.99 20.42 9.69
N PRO A 222 -10.47 21.21 10.66
CA PRO A 222 -11.67 20.88 11.44
C PRO A 222 -12.98 21.39 10.79
N ASP A 223 -12.89 22.19 9.73
CA ASP A 223 -14.02 22.74 8.97
C ASP A 223 -13.86 22.57 7.44
N ASP A 224 -15.00 22.53 6.74
CA ASP A 224 -15.07 22.30 5.29
C ASP A 224 -14.43 23.42 4.47
N GLN A 225 -14.48 24.67 4.94
CA GLN A 225 -13.96 25.81 4.20
C GLN A 225 -12.45 25.68 4.04
N ARG A 226 -11.73 25.45 5.15
CA ARG A 226 -10.29 25.22 5.12
C ARG A 226 -9.95 23.89 4.47
N ARG A 227 -10.65 22.81 4.81
CA ARG A 227 -10.37 21.49 4.23
C ARG A 227 -10.46 21.48 2.71
N SER A 228 -11.48 22.12 2.13
CA SER A 228 -11.65 22.21 0.68
C SER A 228 -10.60 23.05 -0.04
N ARG A 229 -9.84 23.89 0.68
CA ARG A 229 -8.72 24.66 0.09
C ARG A 229 -7.50 23.77 -0.13
N ILE A 230 -7.22 22.85 0.79
CA ILE A 230 -6.02 22.01 0.74
C ILE A 230 -6.29 20.56 0.29
N MET A 231 -7.54 20.10 0.36
CA MET A 231 -7.97 18.74 0.03
C MET A 231 -9.26 18.79 -0.83
N PRO A 232 -9.15 18.86 -2.17
CA PRO A 232 -10.31 19.00 -3.06
C PRO A 232 -11.39 17.93 -2.89
N ILE A 233 -11.01 16.72 -2.47
CA ILE A 233 -11.93 15.61 -2.17
C ILE A 233 -13.03 15.98 -1.18
N ASN A 234 -12.80 16.97 -0.31
CA ASN A 234 -13.80 17.46 0.63
C ASN A 234 -15.04 18.05 -0.04
N ARG A 235 -14.94 18.52 -1.29
CA ARG A 235 -16.09 19.02 -2.05
C ARG A 235 -17.01 17.89 -2.50
N SER A 236 -16.44 16.70 -2.73
CA SER A 236 -17.21 15.50 -3.06
C SER A 236 -17.75 14.82 -1.80
N TYR A 237 -16.96 14.80 -0.73
CA TYR A 237 -17.31 14.19 0.55
C TYR A 237 -16.99 15.18 1.70
N PRO A 238 -17.94 16.09 2.03
CA PRO A 238 -17.79 17.03 3.12
C PRO A 238 -17.62 16.35 4.47
N LEU A 239 -17.17 17.11 5.47
CA LEU A 239 -16.86 16.57 6.80
C LEU A 239 -18.05 15.83 7.44
N ASP A 240 -19.27 16.35 7.33
CA ASP A 240 -20.43 15.70 7.93
C ASP A 240 -20.70 14.31 7.33
N GLU A 241 -20.54 14.18 6.01
CA GLU A 241 -20.68 12.90 5.31
C GLU A 241 -19.54 11.94 5.65
N LEU A 242 -18.30 12.43 5.65
CA LEU A 242 -17.13 11.67 6.07
C LEU A 242 -17.31 11.12 7.49
N PHE A 243 -17.69 11.97 8.44
CA PHE A 243 -17.88 11.57 9.83
C PHE A 243 -19.08 10.64 10.01
N ALA A 244 -20.14 10.78 9.22
CA ALA A 244 -21.21 9.79 9.16
C ALA A 244 -20.69 8.42 8.71
N ALA A 245 -19.75 8.36 7.76
CA ALA A 245 -19.09 7.13 7.32
C ALA A 245 -18.20 6.52 8.41
N LEU A 246 -17.43 7.34 9.11
CA LEU A 246 -16.57 6.87 10.19
C LEU A 246 -17.37 6.34 11.39
N ARG A 247 -18.53 6.92 11.70
CA ARG A 247 -19.41 6.44 12.78
C ARG A 247 -20.08 5.10 12.47
N ARG A 248 -20.38 4.82 11.20
CA ARG A 248 -20.93 3.51 10.76
C ARG A 248 -19.84 2.47 10.47
N TYR A 249 -18.57 2.86 10.43
CA TYR A 249 -17.46 1.94 10.18
C TYR A 249 -17.32 0.92 11.33
N PRO A 250 -17.32 -0.39 11.05
CA PRO A 250 -17.27 -1.41 12.09
C PRO A 250 -15.89 -1.47 12.76
N LEU A 251 -15.84 -0.95 13.99
CA LEU A 251 -14.63 -0.88 14.79
C LEU A 251 -14.64 -1.97 15.87
N GLU A 252 -13.67 -2.88 15.81
CA GLU A 252 -13.46 -3.90 16.84
C GLU A 252 -13.13 -3.26 18.19
N ALA A 253 -13.46 -3.95 19.30
CA ALA A 253 -13.12 -3.50 20.64
C ALA A 253 -11.63 -3.14 20.75
N ARG A 254 -11.33 -1.98 21.36
CA ARG A 254 -9.99 -1.39 21.53
C ARG A 254 -9.30 -0.88 20.27
N ARG A 255 -9.86 -1.06 19.06
CA ARG A 255 -9.37 -0.35 17.89
C ARG A 255 -9.82 1.11 17.93
N ARG A 256 -9.04 1.97 17.26
CA ARG A 256 -9.29 3.39 17.11
C ARG A 256 -9.07 3.78 15.66
N ILE A 257 -9.79 4.78 15.17
CA ILE A 257 -9.49 5.43 13.90
C ILE A 257 -8.39 6.45 14.15
N THR A 258 -7.34 6.40 13.35
CA THR A 258 -6.26 7.40 13.43
C THR A 258 -6.62 8.58 12.54
N PHE A 259 -6.45 9.80 13.03
CA PHE A 259 -6.61 11.03 12.26
C PHE A 259 -5.24 11.66 12.08
N GLU A 260 -4.79 11.74 10.84
CA GLU A 260 -3.56 12.45 10.46
C GLU A 260 -3.90 13.93 10.28
N TYR A 261 -3.18 14.80 10.97
CA TYR A 261 -3.44 16.24 11.00
C TYR A 261 -2.12 17.00 10.82
N LEU A 262 -1.91 17.54 9.61
CA LEU A 262 -0.76 18.40 9.33
C LEU A 262 -0.94 19.73 10.07
N LEU A 263 0.09 20.18 10.77
CA LEU A 263 0.13 21.50 11.38
C LEU A 263 0.75 22.48 10.39
N ILE A 264 -0.07 23.41 9.91
CA ILE A 264 0.27 24.45 8.95
C ILE A 264 0.15 25.80 9.66
N GLU A 265 1.27 26.50 9.78
CA GLU A 265 1.38 27.76 10.51
C GLU A 265 0.35 28.80 10.03
N GLY A 266 -0.45 29.32 10.97
CA GLY A 266 -1.45 30.34 10.72
C GLY A 266 -2.65 29.88 9.89
N PHE A 267 -2.78 28.56 9.65
CA PHE A 267 -3.87 28.00 8.86
C PHE A 267 -4.78 27.08 9.68
N ASN A 268 -4.22 26.12 10.43
CA ASN A 268 -4.99 25.10 11.13
C ASN A 268 -4.37 24.65 12.47
N ASP A 269 -3.48 25.46 13.05
CA ASP A 269 -2.62 25.16 14.18
C ASP A 269 -2.93 25.97 15.45
N GLU A 270 -4.06 26.70 15.49
CA GLU A 270 -4.45 27.48 16.66
C GLU A 270 -5.21 26.66 17.73
N PRO A 271 -5.24 27.08 19.01
CA PRO A 271 -6.00 26.38 20.06
C PRO A 271 -7.48 26.16 19.72
N ARG A 272 -8.13 27.13 19.05
CA ARG A 272 -9.52 27.00 18.59
C ARG A 272 -9.72 25.85 17.59
N ASP A 273 -8.68 25.49 16.84
CA ASP A 273 -8.72 24.38 15.88
C ASP A 273 -8.66 23.04 16.59
N ALA A 274 -7.83 22.95 17.63
CA ALA A 274 -7.79 21.78 18.51
C ALA A 274 -9.16 21.56 19.19
N ASP A 275 -9.80 22.61 19.68
CA ASP A 275 -11.15 22.53 20.27
C ASP A 275 -12.21 22.09 19.26
N ALA A 276 -12.15 22.63 18.04
CA ALA A 276 -13.08 22.25 16.95
C ALA A 276 -12.87 20.79 16.53
N LEU A 277 -11.62 20.36 16.42
CA LEU A 277 -11.26 18.97 16.15
C LEU A 277 -11.77 18.05 17.26
N ALA A 278 -11.53 18.39 18.53
CA ALA A 278 -11.99 17.61 19.68
C ALA A 278 -13.51 17.44 19.70
N ARG A 279 -14.27 18.52 19.43
CA ARG A 279 -15.74 18.47 19.29
C ARG A 279 -16.17 17.54 18.15
N ARG A 280 -15.50 17.59 17.00
CA ARG A 280 -15.83 16.75 15.84
C ARG A 280 -15.58 15.27 16.11
N LEU A 281 -14.50 14.95 16.81
CA LEU A 281 -14.10 13.59 17.19
C LEU A 281 -14.89 13.02 18.36
N ALA A 282 -15.70 13.83 19.05
CA ALA A 282 -16.47 13.39 20.21
C ALA A 282 -17.35 12.18 19.88
N GLY A 283 -17.30 11.16 20.74
CA GLY A 283 -18.03 9.90 20.59
C GLY A 283 -17.41 8.91 19.61
N LEU A 284 -16.33 9.26 18.90
CA LEU A 284 -15.62 8.35 18.01
C LEU A 284 -14.32 7.86 18.67
N PRO A 285 -14.08 6.55 18.82
CA PRO A 285 -12.81 6.04 19.34
C PRO A 285 -11.65 6.41 18.41
N SER A 286 -10.89 7.41 18.81
CA SER A 286 -9.94 8.10 17.93
C SER A 286 -8.54 8.20 18.54
N LYS A 287 -7.55 8.32 17.65
CA LYS A 287 -6.21 8.82 17.94
C LYS A 287 -5.91 9.94 16.96
N VAL A 288 -5.29 11.02 17.41
CA VAL A 288 -4.80 12.08 16.51
C VAL A 288 -3.27 11.98 16.43
N ASN A 289 -2.75 11.97 15.21
CA ASN A 289 -1.34 12.14 14.91
C ASN A 289 -1.16 13.57 14.37
N LEU A 290 -0.48 14.41 15.14
CA LEU A 290 -0.09 15.75 14.70
C LEU A 290 1.22 15.62 13.93
N ILE A 291 1.22 16.08 12.68
CA ILE A 291 2.37 15.97 11.76
C ILE A 291 2.87 17.39 11.47
N PRO A 292 4.10 17.75 11.87
CA PRO A 292 4.72 18.99 11.44
C PRO A 292 4.82 19.02 9.90
N LEU A 293 4.47 20.14 9.28
CA LEU A 293 4.69 20.29 7.84
C LEU A 293 6.21 20.39 7.60
N ASN A 294 6.75 19.44 6.85
CA ASN A 294 8.14 19.53 6.39
C ASN A 294 8.23 20.58 5.27
N PRO A 295 9.20 21.51 5.32
CA PRO A 295 9.40 22.53 4.29
C PRO A 295 9.89 21.95 2.96
#